data_AF-A0A919YXK0-F1
#
_entry.id   AF-A0A919YXK0-F1
#
_cell.length_a   1.000
_cell.length_b   1.000
_cell.length_c   1.000
_cell.angle_alpha   90.00
_cell.angle_beta   90.00
_cell.angle_gamma   90.00
#
_symmetry.space_group_name_H-M   'P 1'
#
loop_
_entity.id
_entity.type
_entity.pdbx_description
1 polymer ?
#
loop_
_entity_poly.entity_id
_entity_poly.type
_entity_poly.pdbx_seq_one_letter_code
_entity_poly.pdbx_strand_id
1 'polypeptide(L)'
;MIFRDILPLWDISERVREERGWNMEPYFLNFNRAIDRWDEALPLGNGWIGCLLWGNGAPLRFSLDRADLWDLRPAPETLSEDFTYERLIAHVRDGDQEAIMRNMPADGGRPGSKRRSFITSMRIRSDFSPGRLFLLHKRI
;
A
#
# COMPACT_ATOMS: atom_id res chain seq x y z
N MET A 1 -19.85 38.33 -6.16
CA MET A 1 -19.77 37.14 -7.02
C MET A 1 -18.29 36.77 -7.15
N ILE A 2 -17.80 35.89 -6.27
CA ILE A 2 -16.37 35.61 -6.08
C ILE A 2 -16.08 34.25 -6.73
N PHE A 3 -15.54 34.27 -7.95
CA PHE A 3 -14.96 33.13 -8.64
C PHE A 3 -13.71 33.61 -9.40
N ARG A 4 -12.70 34.12 -8.69
CA ARG A 4 -11.43 34.56 -9.29
C ARG A 4 -10.18 33.83 -8.80
N ASP A 5 -10.27 32.99 -7.77
CA ASP A 5 -9.06 32.51 -7.07
C ASP A 5 -8.84 30.99 -7.15
N ILE A 6 -9.32 30.32 -8.20
CA ILE A 6 -8.84 28.96 -8.50
C ILE A 6 -7.53 29.14 -9.27
N LEU A 7 -6.43 29.25 -8.53
CA LEU A 7 -5.11 29.22 -9.12
C LEU A 7 -4.97 27.91 -9.92
N PRO A 8 -4.60 27.99 -11.19
CA PRO A 8 -4.44 26.81 -12.00
C PRO A 8 -3.26 25.97 -11.48
N LEU A 9 -3.35 24.64 -11.60
CA LEU A 9 -2.39 23.67 -11.03
C LEU A 9 -0.91 23.95 -11.33
N TRP A 10 -0.60 24.65 -12.43
CA TRP A 10 0.78 25.03 -12.78
C TRP A 10 1.39 26.04 -11.82
N ASP A 11 0.58 26.93 -11.23
CA ASP A 11 1.03 27.97 -10.29
C ASP A 11 1.58 27.37 -8.98
N ILE A 12 0.99 26.27 -8.52
CA ILE A 12 1.48 25.53 -7.34
C ILE A 12 2.86 24.92 -7.62
N SER A 13 3.10 24.46 -8.84
CA SER A 13 4.37 23.84 -9.20
C SER A 13 5.51 24.86 -9.29
N GLU A 14 5.25 26.05 -9.84
CA GLU A 14 6.23 27.13 -9.96
C GLU A 14 6.62 27.67 -8.58
N ARG A 15 5.62 27.93 -7.73
CA ARG A 15 5.86 28.40 -6.36
C ARG A 15 6.67 27.41 -5.52
N VAL A 16 6.39 26.10 -5.62
CA VAL A 16 7.18 25.08 -4.91
C VAL A 16 8.63 25.04 -5.44
N ARG A 17 8.86 25.24 -6.74
CA ARG A 17 10.21 25.30 -7.31
C ARG A 17 11.00 26.49 -6.78
N GLU A 18 10.38 27.67 -6.71
CA GLU A 18 10.99 28.88 -6.14
C GLU A 18 11.34 28.68 -4.65
N GLU A 19 10.39 28.19 -3.84
CA GLU A 19 10.60 27.94 -2.42
C GLU A 19 11.71 26.89 -2.16
N ARG A 20 11.85 25.89 -3.05
CA ARG A 20 12.81 24.78 -2.92
C ARG A 20 14.14 25.02 -3.63
N GLY A 21 14.28 26.08 -4.42
CA GLY A 21 15.48 26.34 -5.23
C GLY A 21 15.76 25.27 -6.29
N TRP A 22 14.71 24.64 -6.85
CA TRP A 22 14.87 23.54 -7.80
C TRP A 22 15.05 24.04 -9.24
N ASN A 23 16.26 23.86 -9.76
CA ASN A 23 16.65 24.25 -11.13
C ASN A 23 16.38 23.17 -12.19
N MET A 24 15.60 22.13 -11.88
CA MET A 24 15.26 21.08 -12.84
C MET A 24 13.87 21.32 -13.43
N GLU A 25 13.73 21.12 -14.74
CA GLU A 25 12.43 21.11 -15.38
C GLU A 25 11.61 19.87 -14.98
N PRO A 26 10.32 20.02 -14.69
CA PRO A 26 9.47 18.92 -14.29
C PRO A 26 9.28 17.92 -15.44
N TYR A 27 9.33 16.64 -15.10
CA TYR A 27 8.89 15.57 -16.00
C TYR A 27 7.39 15.36 -15.81
N PHE A 28 6.64 15.47 -16.91
CA PHE A 28 5.20 15.27 -16.90
C PHE A 28 4.83 13.88 -17.40
N LEU A 29 4.08 13.14 -16.59
CA LEU A 29 3.39 11.93 -17.00
C LEU A 29 2.00 12.33 -17.52
N ASN A 30 1.81 12.22 -18.83
CA ASN A 30 0.56 12.58 -19.50
C ASN A 30 -0.24 11.32 -19.84
N PHE A 31 -1.51 11.29 -19.43
CA PHE A 31 -2.44 10.21 -19.71
C PHE A 31 -3.64 10.76 -20.47
N ASN A 32 -4.04 10.08 -21.54
CA ASN A 32 -5.21 10.44 -22.34
C ASN A 32 -6.50 9.70 -21.92
N ARG A 33 -6.41 8.86 -20.89
CA ARG A 33 -7.51 8.07 -20.34
C ARG A 33 -7.43 8.03 -18.82
N ALA A 34 -8.57 7.77 -18.20
CA ALA A 34 -8.63 7.47 -16.77
C ALA A 34 -7.89 6.17 -16.44
N ILE A 35 -7.37 6.09 -15.22
CA ILE A 35 -6.68 4.88 -14.72
C ILE A 35 -7.70 4.04 -13.95
N ASP A 36 -8.36 3.09 -14.60
CA ASP A 36 -9.50 2.40 -13.99
C ASP A 36 -9.12 1.34 -12.96
N ARG A 37 -7.85 0.92 -12.93
CA ARG A 37 -7.35 -0.15 -12.06
C ARG A 37 -6.18 0.31 -11.21
N TRP A 38 -6.05 -0.27 -10.02
CA TRP A 38 -5.04 0.11 -9.03
C TRP A 38 -3.61 -0.29 -9.45
N ASP A 39 -3.46 -1.35 -10.25
CA ASP A 39 -2.17 -1.84 -10.77
C ASP A 39 -1.56 -0.92 -11.85
N GLU A 40 -2.35 0.02 -12.38
CA GLU A 40 -1.92 1.05 -13.33
C GLU A 40 -1.82 2.45 -12.66
N ALA A 41 -2.08 2.54 -11.36
CA ALA A 41 -2.21 3.80 -10.61
C ALA A 41 -0.93 4.63 -10.55
N LEU A 42 -1.08 5.94 -10.38
CA LEU A 42 0.05 6.84 -10.17
C LEU A 42 0.60 6.68 -8.74
N PRO A 43 1.86 6.27 -8.57
CA PRO A 43 2.46 6.15 -7.25
C PRO A 43 2.95 7.52 -6.76
N LEU A 44 2.50 7.89 -5.57
CA LEU A 44 2.96 9.06 -4.83
C LEU A 44 3.48 8.59 -3.47
N GLY A 45 4.55 9.20 -2.96
CA GLY A 45 5.03 8.84 -1.63
C GLY A 45 6.22 9.65 -1.18
N ASN A 46 6.45 9.63 0.13
CA ASN A 46 7.58 10.29 0.78
C ASN A 46 8.51 9.31 1.52
N GLY A 47 8.40 8.02 1.23
CA GLY A 47 9.15 6.93 1.88
C GLY A 47 8.52 6.40 3.17
N TRP A 48 7.63 7.16 3.83
CA TRP A 48 6.89 6.69 5.02
C TRP A 48 5.44 6.35 4.71
N ILE A 49 4.80 7.19 3.90
CA ILE A 49 3.43 7.03 3.40
C ILE A 49 3.49 6.94 1.88
N GLY A 50 2.75 5.98 1.34
CA GLY A 50 2.50 5.81 -0.08
C GLY A 50 1.03 6.03 -0.42
N CYS A 51 0.77 6.43 -1.66
CA CYS A 51 -0.56 6.57 -2.21
C CYS A 51 -0.57 6.16 -3.67
N LEU A 52 -1.53 5.31 -4.05
CA LEU A 52 -1.90 5.06 -5.44
C LEU A 52 -3.13 5.91 -5.79
N LEU A 53 -2.97 6.80 -6.78
CA LEU A 53 -4.03 7.61 -7.33
C LEU A 53 -4.59 6.98 -8.61
N TRP A 54 -5.90 6.71 -8.62
CA TRP A 54 -6.58 6.09 -9.76
C TRP A 54 -8.08 6.43 -9.79
N GLY A 55 -8.75 5.97 -10.83
CA GLY A 55 -10.14 6.25 -11.15
C GLY A 55 -10.30 7.37 -12.19
N ASN A 56 -11.55 7.69 -12.49
CA ASN A 56 -11.96 8.71 -13.45
C ASN A 56 -12.26 10.08 -12.81
N GLY A 57 -11.91 10.25 -11.53
CA GLY A 57 -12.17 11.48 -10.77
C GLY A 57 -13.59 11.60 -10.18
N ALA A 58 -14.47 10.62 -10.39
CA ALA A 58 -15.84 10.64 -9.87
C ALA A 58 -16.28 9.27 -9.28
N PRO A 59 -15.92 8.96 -8.02
CA PRO A 59 -15.03 9.69 -7.11
C PRO A 59 -13.55 9.54 -7.48
N LEU A 60 -12.74 10.50 -7.04
CA LEU A 60 -11.30 10.36 -6.97
C LEU A 60 -10.93 9.26 -5.96
N ARG A 61 -10.08 8.31 -6.36
CA ARG A 61 -9.71 7.15 -5.52
C ARG A 61 -8.26 7.22 -5.10
N PHE A 62 -8.05 7.07 -3.80
CA PHE A 62 -6.73 6.98 -3.18
C PHE A 62 -6.63 5.64 -2.46
N SER A 63 -5.59 4.86 -2.76
CA SER A 63 -5.22 3.69 -1.95
C SER A 63 -3.96 4.06 -1.18
N LEU A 64 -4.05 4.12 0.14
CA LEU A 64 -3.00 4.58 1.02
C LEU A 64 -2.29 3.41 1.70
N ASP A 65 -0.98 3.54 1.81
CA ASP A 65 -0.09 2.57 2.44
C ASP A 65 0.84 3.27 3.44
N ARG A 66 1.21 2.58 4.52
CA ARG A 66 2.14 3.07 5.54
C ARG A 66 3.26 2.05 5.74
N ALA A 67 4.50 2.51 5.80
CA ALA A 67 5.69 1.66 5.79
C ALA A 67 5.80 0.69 6.98
N ASP A 68 5.19 1.03 8.11
CA ASP A 68 5.18 0.24 9.35
C ASP A 68 3.86 -0.53 9.57
N LEU A 69 2.90 -0.48 8.64
CA LEU A 69 1.66 -1.26 8.74
C LEU A 69 1.86 -2.67 8.18
N TRP A 70 2.15 -3.59 9.09
CA TRP A 70 2.39 -5.00 8.77
C TRP A 70 1.41 -5.89 9.53
N ASP A 71 1.00 -6.98 8.88
CA ASP A 71 0.46 -8.11 9.61
C ASP A 71 1.59 -8.71 10.47
N LEU A 72 1.31 -8.85 11.76
CA LEU A 72 2.24 -9.39 12.75
C LEU A 72 1.72 -10.69 13.37
N ARG A 73 0.68 -11.29 12.81
CA ARG A 73 0.17 -12.57 13.28
C ARG A 73 1.24 -13.65 13.10
N PRO A 74 1.43 -14.51 14.11
CA PRO A 74 2.32 -15.66 13.97
C PRO A 74 1.81 -16.57 12.85
N ALA A 75 2.74 -17.17 12.11
CA ALA A 75 2.39 -18.24 11.18
C ALA A 75 1.74 -19.39 11.97
N PRO A 76 0.53 -19.87 11.62
CA PRO A 76 -0.16 -20.91 12.39
C PRO A 76 0.68 -22.17 12.60
N GLU A 77 1.47 -22.55 11.61
CA GLU A 77 2.35 -23.72 11.65
C GLU A 77 3.40 -23.62 12.76
N THR A 78 3.85 -22.40 13.05
CA THR A 78 4.89 -22.12 14.07
C THR A 78 4.37 -22.14 15.49
N LEU A 79 3.06 -22.24 15.68
CA LEU A 79 2.41 -22.37 16.98
C LEU A 79 2.23 -23.83 17.40
N SER A 80 2.45 -24.78 16.48
CA SER A 80 2.37 -26.20 16.78
C SER A 80 3.51 -26.63 17.70
N GLU A 81 3.21 -27.45 18.71
CA GLU A 81 4.23 -28.09 19.56
C GLU A 81 5.14 -29.03 18.75
N ASP A 82 4.66 -29.50 17.59
CA ASP A 82 5.42 -30.33 16.67
C ASP A 82 6.40 -29.52 15.81
N PHE A 83 6.37 -28.18 15.89
CA PHE A 83 7.27 -27.30 15.15
C PHE A 83 8.64 -27.18 15.84
N THR A 84 9.34 -28.32 15.94
CA THR A 84 10.67 -28.42 16.52
C THR A 84 11.70 -28.91 15.51
N TYR A 85 12.97 -28.55 15.74
CA TYR A 85 14.06 -29.00 14.88
C TYR A 85 14.21 -30.54 14.91
N GLU A 86 13.91 -31.16 16.05
CA GLU A 86 13.95 -32.62 16.22
C GLU A 86 12.92 -33.33 15.35
N ARG A 87 11.67 -32.84 15.33
CA ARG A 87 10.61 -33.34 14.45
C ARG A 87 10.95 -33.14 12.97
N LEU A 88 11.55 -32.00 12.62
CA LEU A 88 12.01 -31.76 11.25
C LEU A 88 13.08 -32.77 10.82
N ILE A 89 14.07 -33.05 11.68
CA ILE A 89 15.09 -34.08 11.40
C ILE A 89 14.44 -35.45 11.20
N ALA A 90 13.45 -35.81 12.02
CA ALA A 90 12.73 -37.09 11.86
C ALA A 90 12.06 -37.18 10.49
N HIS A 91 11.28 -36.17 10.09
CA HIS A 91 10.64 -36.15 8.76
C HIS A 91 11.64 -36.22 7.60
N VAL A 92 12.79 -35.54 7.72
CA VAL A 92 13.85 -35.60 6.69
C VAL A 92 14.46 -37.00 6.60
N ARG A 93 14.70 -37.67 7.73
CA ARG A 93 15.22 -39.05 7.76
C ARG A 93 14.24 -40.04 7.17
N ASP A 94 12.95 -39.84 7.43
CA ASP A 94 11.87 -40.69 6.94
C ASP A 94 11.51 -40.40 5.47
N GLY A 95 12.07 -39.33 4.88
CA GLY A 95 11.78 -38.93 3.50
C GLY A 95 10.36 -38.37 3.29
N ASP A 96 9.66 -38.02 4.36
CA ASP A 96 8.27 -37.55 4.33
C ASP A 96 8.19 -36.07 3.94
N GLN A 97 8.26 -35.81 2.64
CA GLN A 97 8.18 -34.45 2.10
C GLN A 97 6.83 -33.77 2.35
N GLU A 98 5.74 -34.54 2.42
CA GLU A 98 4.41 -33.97 2.68
C GLU A 98 4.31 -33.44 4.11
N ALA A 99 4.83 -34.18 5.10
CA ALA A 99 4.88 -33.70 6.47
C ALA A 99 5.74 -32.44 6.60
N ILE A 100 6.87 -32.36 5.87
CA ILE A 100 7.71 -31.15 5.86
C ILE A 100 6.92 -29.96 5.30
N MET A 101 6.27 -30.10 4.14
CA MET A 101 5.50 -29.01 3.54
C MET A 101 4.28 -28.59 4.37
N ARG A 102 3.65 -29.53 5.06
CA ARG A 102 2.50 -29.25 5.92
C ARG A 102 2.88 -28.56 7.22
N ASN A 103 4.00 -28.95 7.82
CA ASN A 103 4.39 -28.52 9.16
C ASN A 103 5.39 -27.36 9.16
N MET A 104 6.00 -27.02 8.02
CA MET A 104 6.95 -25.91 7.90
C MET A 104 6.30 -24.72 7.17
N PRO A 105 6.41 -23.50 7.71
CA PRO A 105 5.95 -22.33 6.98
C PRO A 105 6.80 -22.14 5.72
N ALA A 106 6.17 -21.69 4.62
CA ALA A 106 6.81 -21.55 3.31
C ALA A 106 8.02 -20.60 3.29
N ASP A 107 8.13 -19.69 4.27
CA ASP A 107 9.24 -18.76 4.44
C ASP A 107 10.37 -19.32 5.32
N GLY A 108 10.26 -20.57 5.79
CA GLY A 108 11.21 -21.21 6.69
C GLY A 108 11.32 -20.53 8.06
N GLY A 109 10.27 -19.84 8.48
CA GLY A 109 10.20 -19.11 9.74
C GLY A 109 10.52 -19.96 10.98
N ARG A 110 11.00 -19.29 12.04
CA ARG A 110 11.27 -19.89 13.36
C ARG A 110 9.99 -20.02 14.20
N PRO A 111 9.99 -20.77 15.32
CA PRO A 111 8.84 -20.82 16.23
C PRO A 111 8.41 -19.40 16.63
N GLY A 112 7.12 -19.10 16.54
CA GLY A 112 6.57 -17.76 16.80
C GLY A 112 6.93 -16.69 15.76
N SER A 113 7.52 -17.06 14.62
CA SER A 113 7.77 -16.11 13.54
C SER A 113 6.46 -15.58 12.96
N LYS A 114 6.50 -14.28 12.62
CA LYS A 114 5.34 -13.55 12.14
C LYS A 114 5.33 -13.59 10.62
N ARG A 115 4.17 -13.88 10.02
CA ARG A 115 4.01 -13.69 8.57
C ARG A 115 3.94 -12.21 8.29
N ARG A 116 5.05 -11.65 7.81
CA ARG A 116 5.12 -10.25 7.42
C ARG A 116 4.43 -10.07 6.09
N SER A 117 3.18 -9.62 6.13
CA SER A 117 2.45 -9.18 4.96
C SER A 117 2.16 -7.70 5.06
N PHE A 118 2.47 -6.96 4.00
CA PHE A 118 2.04 -5.57 3.88
C PHE A 118 0.52 -5.53 3.77
N ILE A 119 -0.11 -4.59 4.48
CA ILE A 119 -1.55 -4.40 4.45
C ILE A 119 -1.83 -3.01 3.87
N THR A 120 -2.70 -2.94 2.86
CA THR A 120 -3.21 -1.65 2.40
C THR A 120 -3.95 -0.95 3.53
N SER A 121 -3.49 0.25 3.87
CA SER A 121 -3.91 0.93 5.09
C SER A 121 -5.33 1.47 4.98
N MET A 122 -5.70 2.07 3.85
CA MET A 122 -7.04 2.61 3.64
C MET A 122 -7.34 2.88 2.16
N ARG A 123 -8.62 2.80 1.77
CA ARG A 123 -9.11 3.38 0.51
C ARG A 123 -9.99 4.58 0.78
N ILE A 124 -9.60 5.73 0.26
CA ILE A 124 -10.39 6.96 0.33
C ILE A 124 -11.06 7.19 -1.02
N ARG A 125 -12.35 7.50 -0.99
CA ARG A 125 -13.11 7.98 -2.14
C ARG A 125 -13.57 9.40 -1.85
N SER A 126 -13.29 10.32 -2.76
CA SER A 126 -13.75 11.70 -2.66
C SER A 126 -14.57 12.06 -3.88
N ASP A 127 -15.84 12.41 -3.65
CA ASP A 127 -16.72 12.98 -4.67
C ASP A 127 -16.59 14.51 -4.62
N PHE A 128 -15.78 15.09 -5.51
CA PHE A 128 -15.72 16.55 -5.64
C PHE A 128 -17.01 17.06 -6.31
N SER A 129 -18.08 17.21 -5.53
CA SER A 129 -19.21 18.06 -5.91
C SER A 129 -18.92 19.48 -5.42
N PRO A 130 -18.94 20.51 -6.29
CA PRO A 130 -18.73 21.89 -5.85
C PRO A 130 -19.73 22.25 -4.74
N GLY A 131 -19.23 22.63 -3.54
CA GLY A 131 -20.03 23.20 -2.45
C GLY A 131 -20.46 22.26 -1.31
N ARG A 132 -19.92 21.04 -1.16
CA ARG A 132 -20.29 20.13 -0.06
C ARG A 132 -19.15 19.89 0.95
N LEU A 133 -19.43 20.09 2.24
CA LEU A 133 -18.54 19.73 3.35
C LEU A 133 -18.55 18.20 3.52
N PHE A 134 -17.37 17.58 3.59
CA PHE A 134 -17.22 16.12 3.55
C PHE A 134 -17.40 15.44 4.92
N LEU A 135 -18.26 14.42 4.97
CA LEU A 135 -18.31 13.42 6.04
C LEU A 135 -17.50 12.18 5.60
N LEU A 136 -16.30 12.01 6.18
CA LEU A 136 -15.47 10.82 5.99
C LEU A 136 -16.20 9.57 6.51
N HIS A 137 -16.66 8.71 5.61
CA HIS A 137 -17.19 7.40 5.98
C HIS A 137 -16.08 6.35 5.92
N LYS A 138 -15.63 5.91 7.09
CA LYS A 138 -14.79 4.72 7.27
C LYS A 138 -15.69 3.49 7.10
N ARG A 139 -15.47 2.67 6.07
CA ARG A 139 -15.85 1.25 6.15
C ARG A 139 -14.62 0.49 6.64
N ILE A 140 -14.73 -0.01 7.87
CA ILE A 140 -13.84 -1.03 8.44
C ILE A 140 -14.18 -2.36 7.76
#